data_AF-A0A2N8NWW3-F1
#
_entry.id   AF-A0A2N8NWW3-F1
#
_cell.length_a   1.000
_cell.length_b   1.000
_cell.length_c   1.000
_cell.angle_alpha   90.00
_cell.angle_beta   90.00
_cell.angle_gamma   90.00
#
_symmetry.space_group_name_H-M   'P 1'
#
loop_
_entity.id
_entity.type
_entity.pdbx_description
1 polymer ?
#
loop_
_entity_poly.entity_id
_entity_poly.type
_entity_poly.pdbx_seq_one_letter_code
_entity_poly.pdbx_strand_id
1 'polypeptide(L)'
;MGERGAGQGAPASSGPSGPASSEATAGTVLAGYLHAQAAEFLRSLRLHRESGSDAEDATEASRLLRRSARRIAGTLHVYRPLTDVDWTDPLRAELLWLSDTLGREHAHAARLARLRGALHRLSGAEGPMGQTGAGASGARAAGRGGYGDGGGMTVGAARAGALLERQLTLARTRAHSAALQALGSSRFHAVADAAAVLASELPLDPAAHDLLAREALPCLAEQAHRRLTDAADALPLSVAGHPYNAEALTHGLAAVPAPDAPPAEGRQDAPWHQVRRLVRLRRYAQEVLDEHVASEAEPTLSVRLLGANQALDRHRDAAEAAAAASAAARTPRIAPATAYALGVLHADQRHEVEAARYAFGRIWQRLAVPTA
;
A
#
# COMPACT_ATOMS: atom_id res chain seq x y z
N MET A 1 -9.05 -60.07 50.40
CA MET A 1 -8.39 -58.76 50.64
C MET A 1 -7.06 -58.80 49.93
N GLY A 2 -6.76 -58.09 48.87
CA GLY A 2 -7.51 -57.11 48.08
C GLY A 2 -6.56 -56.67 46.96
N GLU A 3 -7.04 -56.78 45.72
CA GLU A 3 -6.41 -56.25 44.51
C GLU A 3 -6.36 -54.71 44.55
N ARG A 4 -5.26 -54.08 44.09
CA ARG A 4 -5.18 -52.81 43.34
C ARG A 4 -3.78 -52.75 42.69
N GLY A 5 -3.55 -52.58 41.39
CA GLY A 5 -4.42 -52.14 40.30
C GLY A 5 -4.17 -50.66 39.98
N ALA A 6 -3.58 -50.41 38.80
CA ALA A 6 -3.57 -49.17 38.00
C ALA A 6 -2.59 -48.04 38.39
N GLY A 7 -1.38 -48.11 37.84
CA GLY A 7 -0.62 -46.92 37.44
C GLY A 7 -1.10 -46.46 36.07
N GLN A 8 -1.86 -45.36 36.01
CA GLN A 8 -2.26 -44.70 34.78
C GLN A 8 -1.04 -44.04 34.11
N GLY A 9 -0.49 -44.72 33.10
CA GLY A 9 0.35 -44.08 32.09
C GLY A 9 -0.51 -43.19 31.20
N ALA A 10 -0.33 -41.88 31.32
CA ALA A 10 -0.89 -40.92 30.38
C ALA A 10 -0.31 -41.19 28.97
N PRO A 11 -1.12 -41.24 27.91
CA PRO A 11 -0.59 -41.34 26.56
C PRO A 11 0.06 -40.01 26.19
N ALA A 12 1.37 -40.03 25.96
CA ALA A 12 2.04 -38.98 25.23
C ALA A 12 1.35 -38.87 23.85
N SER A 13 0.62 -37.78 23.64
CA SER A 13 0.09 -37.42 22.34
C SER A 13 1.23 -36.93 21.47
N SER A 14 1.99 -37.88 20.93
CA SER A 14 2.92 -37.66 19.83
C SER A 14 2.08 -37.41 18.57
N GLY A 15 1.78 -36.14 18.29
CA GLY A 15 1.26 -35.75 16.97
C GLY A 15 2.33 -36.04 15.90
N PRO A 16 1.98 -36.59 14.73
CA PRO A 16 2.95 -36.94 13.70
C PRO A 16 3.37 -35.67 12.94
N SER A 17 4.44 -35.01 13.38
CA SER A 17 5.27 -34.21 12.47
C SER A 17 6.10 -35.17 11.62
N GLY A 18 5.44 -35.79 10.63
CA GLY A 18 6.07 -36.79 9.77
C GLY A 18 7.05 -36.20 8.75
N PRO A 19 7.91 -37.04 8.13
CA PRO A 19 8.93 -36.66 7.13
C PRO A 19 8.39 -36.09 5.80
N ALA A 20 7.08 -35.96 5.64
CA ALA A 20 6.43 -35.54 4.39
C ALA A 20 6.72 -34.08 3.97
N SER A 21 7.08 -33.19 4.91
CA SER A 21 7.47 -31.82 4.58
C SER A 21 8.84 -31.73 3.89
N SER A 22 9.70 -32.74 4.05
CA SER A 22 11.06 -32.76 3.48
C SER A 22 11.09 -33.10 2.00
N GLU A 23 10.09 -33.84 1.50
CA GLU A 23 10.03 -34.34 0.11
C GLU A 23 9.06 -33.54 -0.78
N ALA A 24 8.39 -32.52 -0.24
CA ALA A 24 7.46 -31.72 -1.03
C ALA A 24 8.18 -31.01 -2.19
N THR A 25 7.62 -31.13 -3.39
CA THR A 25 8.12 -30.40 -4.56
C THR A 25 7.71 -28.93 -4.49
N ALA A 26 8.51 -28.05 -5.07
CA ALA A 26 8.23 -26.62 -5.12
C ALA A 26 6.88 -26.34 -5.80
N GLY A 27 6.54 -27.14 -6.81
CA GLY A 27 5.26 -27.06 -7.52
C GLY A 27 4.05 -27.35 -6.63
N THR A 28 4.11 -28.38 -5.77
CA THR A 28 2.97 -28.74 -4.91
C THR A 28 2.71 -27.69 -3.83
N VAL A 29 3.77 -27.14 -3.22
CA VAL A 29 3.67 -26.06 -2.23
C VAL A 29 3.13 -24.78 -2.87
N LEU A 30 3.66 -24.39 -4.04
CA LEU A 30 3.22 -23.22 -4.78
C LEU A 30 1.75 -23.34 -5.23
N ALA A 31 1.37 -24.52 -5.75
CA ALA A 31 -0.01 -24.83 -6.13
C ALA A 31 -0.95 -24.72 -4.92
N GLY A 32 -0.59 -25.28 -3.76
CA GLY A 32 -1.39 -25.17 -2.54
C GLY A 32 -1.70 -23.72 -2.15
N TYR A 33 -0.67 -22.86 -2.12
CA TYR A 33 -0.84 -21.44 -1.84
C TYR A 33 -1.71 -20.75 -2.89
N LEU A 34 -1.45 -20.97 -4.18
CA LEU A 34 -2.19 -20.32 -5.26
C LEU A 34 -3.65 -20.78 -5.33
N HIS A 35 -3.92 -22.06 -5.09
CA HIS A 35 -5.27 -22.60 -4.99
C HIS A 35 -6.05 -21.92 -3.85
N ALA A 36 -5.42 -21.76 -2.68
CA ALA A 36 -6.04 -21.07 -1.55
C ALA A 36 -6.35 -19.59 -1.86
N GLN A 37 -5.42 -18.87 -2.51
CA GLN A 37 -5.64 -17.48 -2.91
C GLN A 37 -6.70 -17.35 -4.02
N ALA A 38 -6.74 -18.28 -4.97
CA ALA A 38 -7.75 -18.33 -6.03
C ALA A 38 -9.14 -18.64 -5.47
N ALA A 39 -9.24 -19.59 -4.53
CA ALA A 39 -10.49 -19.85 -3.82
C ALA A 39 -10.98 -18.61 -3.05
N GLU A 40 -10.06 -17.88 -2.39
CA GLU A 40 -10.40 -16.61 -1.73
C GLU A 40 -10.85 -15.52 -2.70
N PHE A 41 -10.22 -15.44 -3.88
CA PHE A 41 -10.67 -14.56 -4.96
C PHE A 41 -12.10 -14.88 -5.37
N LEU A 42 -12.43 -16.14 -5.64
CA LEU A 42 -13.78 -16.55 -6.04
C LEU A 42 -14.82 -16.37 -4.93
N ARG A 43 -14.43 -16.61 -3.66
CA ARG A 43 -15.28 -16.31 -2.49
C ARG A 43 -15.58 -14.81 -2.39
N SER A 44 -14.57 -13.96 -2.48
CA SER A 44 -14.76 -12.51 -2.44
C SER A 44 -15.59 -11.98 -3.61
N LEU A 45 -15.50 -12.61 -4.78
CA LEU A 45 -16.35 -12.30 -5.92
C LEU A 45 -17.82 -12.68 -5.68
N ARG A 46 -18.05 -13.85 -5.06
CA ARG A 46 -19.39 -14.27 -4.66
C ARG A 46 -19.99 -13.30 -3.65
N LEU A 47 -19.24 -12.95 -2.60
CA LEU A 47 -19.65 -11.95 -1.61
C LEU A 47 -20.01 -10.63 -2.27
N HIS A 48 -19.20 -10.14 -3.21
CA HIS A 48 -19.46 -8.90 -3.92
C HIS A 48 -20.78 -8.91 -4.72
N ARG A 49 -21.19 -10.07 -5.25
CA ARG A 49 -22.49 -10.23 -5.93
C ARG A 49 -23.65 -10.32 -4.93
N GLU A 50 -23.41 -10.91 -3.77
CA GLU A 50 -24.40 -11.09 -2.70
C GLU A 50 -24.64 -9.80 -1.89
N SER A 51 -23.67 -8.88 -1.83
CA SER A 51 -23.78 -7.60 -1.11
C SER A 51 -24.96 -6.73 -1.56
N GLY A 52 -25.49 -6.92 -2.78
CA GLY A 52 -26.70 -6.23 -3.24
C GLY A 52 -26.59 -4.71 -3.13
N SER A 53 -27.43 -4.09 -2.28
CA SER A 53 -27.43 -2.65 -2.00
C SER A 53 -26.58 -2.23 -0.79
N ASP A 54 -25.96 -3.18 -0.08
CA ASP A 54 -25.08 -2.88 1.05
C ASP A 54 -23.71 -2.39 0.56
N ALA A 55 -23.46 -1.09 0.75
CA ALA A 55 -22.25 -0.44 0.31
C ALA A 55 -21.01 -0.82 1.14
N GLU A 56 -21.18 -1.15 2.43
CA GLU A 56 -20.05 -1.51 3.31
C GLU A 56 -19.56 -2.91 2.95
N ASP A 57 -20.48 -3.87 2.83
CA ASP A 57 -20.17 -5.23 2.40
C ASP A 57 -19.57 -5.26 0.99
N ALA A 58 -20.12 -4.49 0.05
CA ALA A 58 -19.57 -4.41 -1.30
C ALA A 58 -18.15 -3.83 -1.33
N THR A 59 -17.86 -2.87 -0.45
CA THR A 59 -16.53 -2.25 -0.29
C THR A 59 -15.54 -3.25 0.30
N GLU A 60 -15.95 -4.00 1.32
CA GLU A 60 -15.11 -5.01 1.96
C GLU A 60 -14.83 -6.19 1.01
N ALA A 61 -15.85 -6.68 0.30
CA ALA A 61 -15.68 -7.70 -0.72
C ALA A 61 -14.71 -7.24 -1.82
N SER A 62 -14.83 -6.00 -2.29
CA SER A 62 -13.89 -5.39 -3.26
C SER A 62 -12.47 -5.30 -2.70
N ARG A 63 -12.31 -5.02 -1.40
CA ARG A 63 -11.00 -4.98 -0.73
C ARG A 63 -10.37 -6.38 -0.69
N LEU A 64 -11.13 -7.41 -0.34
CA LEU A 64 -10.70 -8.81 -0.32
C LEU A 64 -10.33 -9.29 -1.72
N LEU A 65 -11.17 -9.01 -2.72
CA LEU A 65 -10.94 -9.34 -4.13
C LEU A 65 -9.62 -8.74 -4.66
N ARG A 66 -9.38 -7.46 -4.37
CA ARG A 66 -8.11 -6.81 -4.74
C ARG A 66 -6.92 -7.40 -3.99
N ARG A 67 -7.12 -7.84 -2.75
CA ARG A 67 -6.06 -8.41 -1.89
C ARG A 67 -5.61 -9.76 -2.42
N SER A 68 -6.54 -10.66 -2.74
CA SER A 68 -6.25 -11.98 -3.35
C SER A 68 -5.64 -11.82 -4.75
N ALA A 69 -6.22 -10.99 -5.62
CA ALA A 69 -5.68 -10.74 -6.96
C ALA A 69 -4.21 -10.29 -6.95
N ARG A 70 -3.85 -9.40 -6.02
CA ARG A 70 -2.46 -8.91 -5.88
C ARG A 70 -1.50 -9.95 -5.33
N ARG A 71 -1.99 -10.88 -4.50
CA ARG A 71 -1.18 -12.01 -4.00
C ARG A 71 -0.91 -12.99 -5.11
N ILE A 72 -1.94 -13.43 -5.83
CA ILE A 72 -1.80 -14.31 -6.99
C ILE A 72 -0.80 -13.70 -7.99
N ALA A 73 -1.04 -12.46 -8.43
CA ALA A 73 -0.16 -11.78 -9.38
C ALA A 73 1.28 -11.59 -8.86
N GLY A 74 1.45 -11.34 -7.56
CA GLY A 74 2.76 -11.14 -6.95
C GLY A 74 3.54 -12.44 -6.76
N THR A 75 2.86 -13.51 -6.36
CA THR A 75 3.42 -14.85 -6.23
C THR A 75 3.83 -15.40 -7.60
N LEU A 76 2.98 -15.28 -8.62
CA LEU A 76 3.30 -15.62 -10.00
C LEU A 76 4.47 -14.79 -10.57
N HIS A 77 4.70 -13.58 -10.06
CA HIS A 77 5.86 -12.77 -10.47
C HIS A 77 7.17 -13.29 -9.85
N VAL A 78 7.17 -13.65 -8.57
CA VAL A 78 8.38 -14.12 -7.89
C VAL A 78 8.75 -15.54 -8.34
N TYR A 79 7.75 -16.43 -8.40
CA TYR A 79 7.93 -17.83 -8.77
C TYR A 79 7.72 -18.09 -10.25
N ARG A 80 7.81 -17.05 -11.10
CA ARG A 80 7.71 -17.15 -12.56
C ARG A 80 8.54 -18.29 -13.17
N PRO A 81 9.77 -18.59 -12.71
CA PRO A 81 10.56 -19.70 -13.26
C PRO A 81 10.00 -21.11 -13.00
N LEU A 82 8.99 -21.26 -12.15
CA LEU A 82 8.38 -22.56 -11.81
C LEU A 82 7.06 -22.81 -12.55
N THR A 83 6.53 -21.79 -13.22
CA THR A 83 5.18 -21.80 -13.81
C THR A 83 5.25 -21.64 -15.32
N ASP A 84 4.25 -22.16 -16.03
CA ASP A 84 4.06 -21.88 -17.46
C ASP A 84 3.89 -20.37 -17.68
N VAL A 85 4.90 -19.77 -18.29
CA VAL A 85 5.01 -18.33 -18.50
C VAL A 85 3.96 -17.83 -19.51
N ASP A 86 3.66 -18.62 -20.54
CA ASP A 86 2.77 -18.20 -21.62
C ASP A 86 1.32 -18.07 -21.13
N TRP A 87 0.96 -18.90 -20.14
CA TRP A 87 -0.34 -18.84 -19.48
C TRP A 87 -0.37 -17.83 -18.31
N THR A 88 0.66 -17.81 -17.47
CA THR A 88 0.66 -17.00 -16.23
C THR A 88 0.98 -15.53 -16.45
N ASP A 89 1.78 -15.15 -17.45
CA ASP A 89 2.13 -13.75 -17.72
C ASP A 89 0.90 -12.91 -18.12
N PRO A 90 0.03 -13.36 -19.05
CA PRO A 90 -1.22 -12.68 -19.35
C PRO A 90 -2.15 -12.58 -18.14
N LEU A 91 -2.38 -13.69 -17.42
CA LEU A 91 -3.24 -13.69 -16.23
C LEU A 91 -2.75 -12.68 -15.18
N ARG A 92 -1.43 -12.61 -14.94
CA ARG A 92 -0.84 -11.63 -14.02
C ARG A 92 -1.15 -10.19 -14.45
N ALA A 93 -1.00 -9.87 -15.73
CA ALA A 93 -1.30 -8.53 -16.24
C ALA A 93 -2.77 -8.16 -16.03
N GLU A 94 -3.67 -9.12 -16.27
CA GLU A 94 -5.10 -8.94 -16.09
C GLU A 94 -5.52 -8.79 -14.62
N LEU A 95 -4.94 -9.57 -13.71
CA LEU A 95 -5.18 -9.43 -12.26
C LEU A 95 -4.70 -8.07 -11.74
N LEU A 96 -3.58 -7.55 -12.25
CA LEU A 96 -3.09 -6.22 -11.90
C LEU A 96 -3.99 -5.11 -12.45
N TRP A 97 -4.45 -5.23 -13.70
CA TRP A 97 -5.42 -4.33 -14.29
C TRP A 97 -6.72 -4.27 -13.47
N LEU A 98 -7.27 -5.43 -13.10
CA LEU A 98 -8.47 -5.52 -12.29
C LEU A 98 -8.26 -4.88 -10.91
N SER A 99 -7.16 -5.21 -10.23
CA SER A 99 -6.86 -4.67 -8.91
C SER A 99 -6.68 -3.14 -8.91
N ASP A 100 -6.07 -2.59 -9.95
CA ASP A 100 -5.93 -1.14 -10.13
C ASP A 100 -7.28 -0.48 -10.41
N THR A 101 -8.09 -1.05 -11.30
CA THR A 101 -9.41 -0.50 -11.67
C THR A 101 -10.34 -0.42 -10.47
N LEU A 102 -10.46 -1.52 -9.71
CA LEU A 102 -11.21 -1.55 -8.45
C LEU A 102 -10.51 -0.72 -7.34
N GLY A 103 -9.21 -0.47 -7.51
CA GLY A 103 -8.34 0.34 -6.66
C GLY A 103 -8.78 1.80 -6.52
N ARG A 104 -9.13 2.39 -7.66
CA ARG A 104 -9.20 3.85 -7.86
C ARG A 104 -10.28 4.53 -7.03
N GLU A 105 -11.46 3.93 -6.92
CA GLU A 105 -12.58 4.53 -6.15
C GLU A 105 -12.17 4.79 -4.70
N HIS A 106 -11.66 3.74 -4.03
CA HIS A 106 -11.19 3.83 -2.66
C HIS A 106 -10.01 4.79 -2.51
N ALA A 107 -9.09 4.82 -3.49
CA ALA A 107 -7.97 5.76 -3.48
C ALA A 107 -8.44 7.23 -3.52
N HIS A 108 -9.45 7.55 -4.33
CA HIS A 108 -10.03 8.89 -4.35
C HIS A 108 -10.72 9.26 -3.03
N ALA A 109 -11.45 8.32 -2.42
CA ALA A 109 -12.09 8.53 -1.12
C ALA A 109 -11.06 8.76 0.00
N ALA A 110 -10.04 7.91 0.09
CA ALA A 110 -8.96 8.04 1.08
C ALA A 110 -8.18 9.35 0.89
N ARG A 111 -7.89 9.74 -0.36
CA ARG A 111 -7.21 11.00 -0.67
C ARG A 111 -8.03 12.22 -0.27
N LEU A 112 -9.34 12.20 -0.49
CA LEU A 112 -10.24 13.27 -0.06
C LEU A 112 -10.26 13.39 1.47
N ALA A 113 -10.38 12.26 2.17
CA ALA A 113 -10.35 12.23 3.64
C ALA A 113 -9.01 12.78 4.18
N ARG A 114 -7.88 12.38 3.60
CA ARG A 114 -6.54 12.88 3.96
C ARG A 114 -6.43 14.39 3.79
N LEU A 115 -6.82 14.93 2.63
CA LEU A 115 -6.69 16.36 2.32
C LEU A 115 -7.64 17.21 3.18
N ARG A 116 -8.86 16.75 3.45
CA ARG A 116 -9.79 17.43 4.37
C ARG A 116 -9.26 17.45 5.80
N GLY A 117 -8.74 16.31 6.27
CA GLY A 117 -8.11 16.22 7.59
C GLY A 117 -6.92 17.18 7.72
N ALA A 118 -6.05 17.23 6.71
CA ALA A 118 -4.91 18.16 6.67
C ALA A 118 -5.36 19.64 6.66
N LEU A 119 -6.33 20.01 5.81
CA LEU A 119 -6.88 21.37 5.81
C LEU A 119 -7.47 21.77 7.17
N HIS A 120 -8.17 20.85 7.84
CA HIS A 120 -8.72 21.12 9.17
C HIS A 120 -7.61 21.34 10.20
N ARG A 121 -6.56 20.51 10.21
CA ARG A 121 -5.39 20.71 11.09
C ARG A 121 -4.70 22.04 10.83
N LEU A 122 -4.46 22.39 9.56
CA LEU A 122 -3.78 23.62 9.17
C LEU A 122 -4.62 24.87 9.53
N SER A 123 -5.94 24.79 9.37
CA SER A 123 -6.85 25.88 9.75
C SER A 123 -7.00 26.03 11.27
N GLY A 124 -6.88 24.93 12.03
CA GLY A 124 -6.96 24.92 13.49
C GLY A 124 -5.65 25.29 14.19
N ALA A 125 -4.50 25.07 13.54
CA ALA A 125 -3.18 25.41 14.07
C ALA A 125 -2.92 26.93 14.16
N GLU A 126 -3.76 27.75 13.52
CA GLU A 126 -3.72 29.22 13.65
C GLU A 126 -4.55 29.76 14.84
N GLY A 127 -5.10 28.90 15.70
CA GLY A 127 -5.72 29.25 17.00
C GLY A 127 -4.71 29.22 18.17
N PRO A 128 -4.88 30.06 19.22
CA PRO A 128 -3.76 30.72 19.91
C PRO A 128 -2.86 29.79 20.73
N MET A 129 -1.64 29.55 20.23
CA MET A 129 -0.51 29.12 21.06
C MET A 129 0.11 30.35 21.73
N GLY A 130 -0.23 30.58 22.99
CA GLY A 130 0.35 31.64 23.81
C GLY A 130 -0.42 31.97 25.09
N GLN A 131 -0.73 30.98 25.94
CA GLN A 131 -1.11 31.23 27.33
C GLN A 131 -0.30 30.31 28.26
N THR A 132 0.93 30.73 28.52
CA THR A 132 1.63 30.44 29.77
C THR A 132 1.93 31.77 30.44
N GLY A 133 1.22 32.08 31.53
CA GLY A 133 1.50 33.23 32.38
C GLY A 133 0.26 33.85 33.01
N ALA A 134 -0.05 33.43 34.23
CA ALA A 134 -0.98 34.14 35.11
C ALA A 134 -0.41 35.53 35.48
N GLY A 135 -1.24 36.57 35.44
CA GLY A 135 -0.92 37.91 35.93
C GLY A 135 -1.99 38.93 35.53
N ALA A 136 -2.55 39.63 36.52
CA ALA A 136 -3.79 40.39 36.43
C ALA A 136 -3.68 41.82 35.86
N SER A 137 -4.85 42.30 35.41
CA SER A 137 -5.33 43.69 35.37
C SER A 137 -4.79 44.68 34.32
N GLY A 138 -5.72 45.36 33.64
CA GLY A 138 -5.47 46.59 32.90
C GLY A 138 -6.34 46.78 31.66
N ALA A 139 -7.58 47.26 31.84
CA ALA A 139 -8.39 47.75 30.73
C ALA A 139 -7.79 49.04 30.14
N ARG A 140 -7.64 49.12 28.81
CA ARG A 140 -8.00 50.30 27.99
C ARG A 140 -7.95 50.00 26.49
N ALA A 141 -8.87 50.64 25.80
CA ALA A 141 -9.24 50.47 24.41
C ALA A 141 -8.29 51.13 23.41
N ALA A 142 -8.49 50.74 22.14
CA ALA A 142 -8.17 51.43 20.89
C ALA A 142 -6.71 51.38 20.39
N GLY A 143 -6.43 50.31 19.63
CA GLY A 143 -5.41 50.25 18.59
C GLY A 143 -5.98 49.52 17.38
N ARG A 144 -6.61 50.28 16.48
CA ARG A 144 -7.19 49.81 15.22
C ARG A 144 -6.05 49.68 14.20
N GLY A 145 -5.63 48.45 13.89
CA GLY A 145 -4.66 48.18 12.83
C GLY A 145 -4.13 46.75 12.87
N GLY A 146 -4.57 45.90 11.93
CA GLY A 146 -3.90 44.62 11.63
C GLY A 146 -4.65 43.33 11.97
N TYR A 147 -5.96 43.21 11.70
CA TYR A 147 -6.67 41.92 11.70
C TYR A 147 -7.56 41.79 10.47
N GLY A 148 -6.94 41.57 9.31
CA GLY A 148 -7.62 41.24 8.05
C GLY A 148 -7.13 39.94 7.40
N ASP A 149 -5.99 39.40 7.85
CA ASP A 149 -5.28 38.33 7.13
C ASP A 149 -5.74 36.92 7.53
N GLY A 150 -6.00 36.67 8.82
CA GLY A 150 -6.49 35.37 9.31
C GLY A 150 -7.91 35.00 8.82
N GLY A 151 -8.75 35.99 8.54
CA GLY A 151 -10.07 35.77 7.91
C GLY A 151 -9.96 35.35 6.44
N GLY A 152 -8.93 35.82 5.74
CA GLY A 152 -8.66 35.44 4.34
C GLY A 152 -8.18 34.00 4.22
N MET A 153 -7.32 33.53 5.13
CA MET A 153 -6.80 32.17 5.12
C MET A 153 -7.86 31.12 5.45
N THR A 154 -8.72 31.37 6.44
CA THR A 154 -9.84 30.47 6.79
C THR A 154 -10.86 30.35 5.65
N VAL A 155 -11.21 31.46 4.99
CA VAL A 155 -12.07 31.45 3.80
C VAL A 155 -11.38 30.78 2.60
N GLY A 156 -10.07 30.99 2.45
CA GLY A 156 -9.23 30.34 1.43
C GLY A 156 -9.21 28.81 1.59
N ALA A 157 -9.00 28.33 2.81
CA ALA A 157 -9.00 26.90 3.16
C ALA A 157 -10.38 26.24 2.97
N ALA A 158 -11.46 26.92 3.35
CA ALA A 158 -12.82 26.44 3.12
C ALA A 158 -13.11 26.29 1.61
N ARG A 159 -12.73 27.28 0.80
CA ARG A 159 -12.88 27.22 -0.67
C ARG A 159 -11.98 26.15 -1.30
N ALA A 160 -10.76 25.97 -0.79
CA ALA A 160 -9.85 24.90 -1.24
C ALA A 160 -10.44 23.52 -0.94
N GLY A 161 -11.00 23.33 0.26
CA GLY A 161 -11.70 22.12 0.65
C GLY A 161 -12.88 21.80 -0.26
N ALA A 162 -13.75 22.78 -0.52
CA ALA A 162 -14.89 22.61 -1.43
C ALA A 162 -14.47 22.28 -2.87
N LEU A 163 -13.39 22.89 -3.37
CA LEU A 163 -12.84 22.59 -4.70
C LEU A 163 -12.33 21.15 -4.79
N LEU A 164 -11.53 20.71 -3.81
CA LEU A 164 -10.99 19.35 -3.75
C LEU A 164 -12.09 18.31 -3.59
N GLU A 165 -13.09 18.58 -2.74
CA GLU A 165 -14.27 17.74 -2.57
C GLU A 165 -15.02 17.54 -3.87
N ARG A 166 -15.29 18.62 -4.60
CA ARG A 166 -15.95 18.54 -5.91
C ARG A 166 -15.12 17.70 -6.90
N GLN A 167 -13.83 17.98 -7.02
CA GLN A 167 -12.96 17.30 -7.99
C GLN A 167 -12.80 15.80 -7.68
N LEU A 168 -12.51 15.45 -6.43
CA LEU A 168 -12.29 14.07 -6.02
C LEU A 168 -13.58 13.27 -5.95
N THR A 169 -14.72 13.89 -5.64
CA THR A 169 -16.03 13.22 -5.72
C THR A 169 -16.37 12.89 -7.17
N LEU A 170 -16.17 13.82 -8.11
CA LEU A 170 -16.36 13.54 -9.55
C LEU A 170 -15.42 12.44 -10.04
N ALA A 171 -14.15 12.45 -9.63
CA ALA A 171 -13.20 11.39 -9.96
C ALA A 171 -13.63 10.04 -9.37
N ARG A 172 -14.13 10.02 -8.12
CA ARG A 172 -14.68 8.83 -7.45
C ARG A 172 -15.87 8.26 -8.22
N THR A 173 -16.85 9.08 -8.60
CA THR A 173 -18.02 8.62 -9.36
C THR A 173 -17.61 8.02 -10.71
N ARG A 174 -16.67 8.65 -11.42
CA ARG A 174 -16.13 8.10 -12.67
C ARG A 174 -15.41 6.76 -12.45
N ALA A 175 -14.60 6.66 -11.40
CA ALA A 175 -13.91 5.43 -11.05
C ALA A 175 -14.89 4.32 -10.66
N HIS A 176 -15.96 4.65 -9.94
CA HIS A 176 -17.03 3.73 -9.58
C HIS A 176 -17.74 3.17 -10.81
N SER A 177 -18.17 4.04 -11.74
CA SER A 177 -18.76 3.59 -13.00
C SER A 177 -17.80 2.73 -13.84
N ALA A 178 -16.51 3.08 -13.88
CA ALA A 178 -15.49 2.28 -14.57
C ALA A 178 -15.29 0.91 -13.92
N ALA A 179 -15.35 0.82 -12.59
CA ALA A 179 -15.28 -0.45 -11.86
C ALA A 179 -16.48 -1.35 -12.18
N LEU A 180 -17.70 -0.81 -12.18
CA LEU A 180 -18.91 -1.56 -12.55
C LEU A 180 -18.86 -2.04 -14.01
N GLN A 181 -18.40 -1.19 -14.93
CA GLN A 181 -18.21 -1.58 -16.34
C GLN A 181 -17.15 -2.67 -16.51
N ALA A 182 -16.05 -2.59 -15.77
CA ALA A 182 -15.00 -3.61 -15.80
C ALA A 182 -15.54 -4.95 -15.29
N LEU A 183 -16.29 -4.97 -14.18
CA LEU A 183 -16.90 -6.19 -13.62
C LEU A 183 -17.95 -6.82 -14.54
N GLY A 184 -18.63 -6.03 -15.37
CA GLY A 184 -19.57 -6.53 -16.38
C GLY A 184 -18.94 -6.90 -17.73
N SER A 185 -17.62 -6.79 -17.88
CA SER A 185 -16.94 -7.01 -19.16
C SER A 185 -16.58 -8.47 -19.40
N SER A 186 -16.53 -8.89 -20.67
CA SER A 186 -16.00 -10.22 -21.06
C SER A 186 -14.56 -10.42 -20.60
N ARG A 187 -13.76 -9.35 -20.58
CA ARG A 187 -12.40 -9.34 -20.04
C ARG A 187 -12.36 -9.79 -18.58
N PHE A 188 -13.26 -9.29 -17.74
CA PHE A 188 -13.35 -9.72 -16.34
C PHE A 188 -13.80 -11.18 -16.21
N HIS A 189 -14.77 -11.62 -17.00
CA HIS A 189 -15.22 -13.01 -16.99
C HIS A 189 -14.08 -13.98 -17.34
N ALA A 190 -13.25 -13.65 -18.34
CA ALA A 190 -12.06 -14.44 -18.66
C ALA A 190 -11.07 -14.54 -17.50
N VAL A 191 -10.91 -13.48 -16.70
CA VAL A 191 -10.06 -13.50 -15.49
C VAL A 191 -10.67 -14.38 -14.41
N ALA A 192 -11.99 -14.31 -14.20
CA ALA A 192 -12.68 -15.14 -13.24
C ALA A 192 -12.60 -16.63 -13.60
N ASP A 193 -12.72 -16.95 -14.90
CA ASP A 193 -12.60 -18.32 -15.41
C ASP A 193 -11.16 -18.83 -15.27
N ALA A 194 -10.16 -18.02 -15.62
CA ALA A 194 -8.75 -18.36 -15.40
C ALA A 194 -8.42 -18.55 -13.92
N ALA A 195 -9.01 -17.75 -13.03
CA ALA A 195 -8.89 -17.93 -11.58
C ALA A 195 -9.59 -19.21 -11.09
N ALA A 196 -10.69 -19.62 -11.72
CA ALA A 196 -11.34 -20.90 -11.43
C ALA A 196 -10.48 -22.09 -11.85
N VAL A 197 -9.84 -22.03 -13.02
CA VAL A 197 -8.83 -23.02 -13.44
C VAL A 197 -7.68 -23.07 -12.44
N LEU A 198 -7.13 -21.90 -12.07
CA LEU A 198 -6.05 -21.78 -11.08
C LEU A 198 -6.41 -22.33 -9.70
N ALA A 199 -7.69 -22.35 -9.32
CA ALA A 199 -8.12 -22.91 -8.03
C ALA A 199 -8.01 -24.44 -7.98
N SER A 200 -7.93 -25.10 -9.13
CA SER A 200 -7.88 -26.55 -9.28
C SER A 200 -6.55 -27.05 -9.83
N GLU A 201 -5.94 -26.33 -10.77
CA GLU A 201 -4.73 -26.74 -11.46
C GLU A 201 -3.80 -25.54 -11.65
N LEU A 202 -2.53 -25.73 -11.31
CA LEU A 202 -1.46 -24.79 -11.61
C LEU A 202 -0.65 -25.30 -12.81
N PRO A 203 -0.63 -24.56 -13.94
CA PRO A 203 0.28 -24.85 -15.04
C PRO A 203 1.74 -24.69 -14.60
N LEU A 204 2.40 -25.80 -14.29
CA LEU A 204 3.81 -25.87 -13.91
C LEU A 204 4.69 -26.05 -15.14
N ASP A 205 5.88 -25.45 -15.11
CA ASP A 205 6.89 -25.73 -16.12
C ASP A 205 7.35 -27.21 -15.97
N PRO A 206 7.47 -27.99 -17.06
CA PRO A 206 7.99 -29.35 -17.02
C PRO A 206 9.31 -29.48 -16.24
N ALA A 207 10.21 -28.51 -16.34
CA ALA A 207 11.49 -28.50 -15.64
C ALA A 207 11.37 -28.27 -14.12
N ALA A 208 10.21 -27.80 -13.64
CA ALA A 208 9.97 -27.49 -12.24
C ALA A 208 9.35 -28.64 -11.43
N HIS A 209 8.98 -29.75 -12.07
CA HIS A 209 8.23 -30.85 -11.43
C HIS A 209 9.04 -31.54 -10.32
N ASP A 210 10.34 -31.76 -10.54
CA ASP A 210 11.22 -32.50 -9.62
C ASP A 210 11.99 -31.58 -8.65
N LEU A 211 11.78 -30.27 -8.71
CA LEU A 211 12.48 -29.33 -7.84
C LEU A 211 11.96 -29.41 -6.41
N LEU A 212 12.86 -29.59 -5.45
CA LEU A 212 12.53 -29.64 -4.03
C LEU A 212 12.12 -28.25 -3.51
N ALA A 213 11.02 -28.18 -2.76
CA ALA A 213 10.48 -26.94 -2.22
C ALA A 213 11.48 -26.20 -1.32
N ARG A 214 12.19 -26.96 -0.47
CA ARG A 214 13.20 -26.46 0.47
C ARG A 214 14.39 -25.76 -0.17
N GLU A 215 14.66 -26.01 -1.45
CA GLU A 215 15.80 -25.45 -2.19
C GLU A 215 15.33 -24.36 -3.16
N ALA A 216 14.32 -24.65 -3.98
CA ALA A 216 13.89 -23.75 -5.03
C ALA A 216 13.13 -22.52 -4.49
N LEU A 217 12.22 -22.69 -3.53
CA LEU A 217 11.38 -21.58 -3.04
C LEU A 217 12.21 -20.53 -2.27
N PRO A 218 13.10 -20.90 -1.33
CA PRO A 218 13.96 -19.92 -0.67
C PRO A 218 14.91 -19.23 -1.65
N CYS A 219 15.45 -19.94 -2.64
CA CYS A 219 16.34 -19.35 -3.65
C CYS A 219 15.64 -18.22 -4.43
N LEU A 220 14.41 -18.45 -4.90
CA LEU A 220 13.64 -17.43 -5.64
C LEU A 220 13.20 -16.26 -4.73
N ALA A 221 12.82 -16.56 -3.49
CA ALA A 221 12.50 -15.51 -2.50
C ALA A 221 13.74 -14.65 -2.18
N GLU A 222 14.92 -15.24 -2.11
CA GLU A 222 16.18 -14.54 -1.87
C GLU A 222 16.60 -13.70 -3.09
N GLN A 223 16.37 -14.17 -4.31
CA GLN A 223 16.55 -13.33 -5.51
C GLN A 223 15.63 -12.08 -5.48
N ALA A 224 14.38 -12.25 -5.05
CA ALA A 224 13.48 -11.11 -4.84
C ALA A 224 13.95 -10.18 -3.70
N HIS A 225 14.57 -10.74 -2.66
CA HIS A 225 15.18 -9.98 -1.58
C HIS A 225 16.38 -9.16 -2.06
N ARG A 226 17.30 -9.75 -2.82
CA ARG A 226 18.46 -9.03 -3.40
C ARG A 226 18.03 -7.87 -4.26
N ARG A 227 17.07 -8.07 -5.18
CA ARG A 227 16.50 -6.98 -6.00
C ARG A 227 15.90 -5.86 -5.15
N LEU A 228 15.28 -6.20 -4.02
CA LEU A 228 14.75 -5.24 -3.08
C LEU A 228 15.88 -4.46 -2.39
N THR A 229 16.92 -5.16 -1.91
CA THR A 229 18.09 -4.55 -1.26
C THR A 229 18.85 -3.65 -2.23
N ASP A 230 19.13 -4.10 -3.46
CA ASP A 230 19.78 -3.29 -4.50
C ASP A 230 18.99 -2.01 -4.79
N ALA A 231 17.66 -2.12 -4.90
CA ALA A 231 16.80 -0.97 -5.14
C ALA A 231 16.70 -0.03 -3.92
N ALA A 232 16.79 -0.57 -2.70
CA ALA A 232 16.80 0.22 -1.47
C ALA A 232 18.15 0.92 -1.26
N ASP A 233 19.26 0.29 -1.62
CA ASP A 233 20.60 0.86 -1.54
C ASP A 233 20.80 1.99 -2.56
N ALA A 234 20.09 1.93 -3.69
CA ALA A 234 20.02 3.02 -4.66
C ALA A 234 19.16 4.22 -4.19
N LEU A 235 18.40 4.10 -3.10
CA LEU A 235 17.63 5.23 -2.56
C LEU A 235 18.55 6.19 -1.80
N PRO A 236 18.25 7.51 -1.80
CA PRO A 236 18.99 8.50 -1.02
C PRO A 236 18.61 8.42 0.47
N LEU A 237 18.85 7.27 1.13
CA LEU A 237 18.47 7.01 2.52
C LEU A 237 19.27 7.87 3.51
N SER A 238 20.50 8.29 3.16
CA SER A 238 21.32 9.22 3.93
C SER A 238 20.72 10.64 3.96
N VAL A 239 20.17 11.09 2.84
CA VAL A 239 19.50 12.40 2.68
C VAL A 239 18.09 12.37 3.29
N ALA A 240 17.41 11.23 3.26
CA ALA A 240 16.16 11.00 3.99
C ALA A 240 16.34 10.90 5.52
N GLY A 241 17.58 10.93 6.03
CA GLY A 241 17.91 10.99 7.45
C GLY A 241 17.61 12.35 8.11
N HIS A 242 17.40 13.39 7.31
CA HIS A 242 16.97 14.70 7.77
C HIS A 242 15.50 14.93 7.44
N PRO A 243 14.66 15.38 8.39
CA PRO A 243 13.24 15.67 8.16
C PRO A 243 12.98 16.83 7.18
N TYR A 244 14.03 17.47 6.67
CA TYR A 244 13.96 18.66 5.82
C TYR A 244 14.99 18.60 4.70
N ASN A 245 14.55 18.30 3.47
CA ASN A 245 15.35 18.45 2.27
C ASN A 245 14.89 19.71 1.51
N ALA A 246 15.33 20.88 1.99
CA ALA A 246 15.11 22.18 1.35
C ALA A 246 15.53 22.21 -0.12
N GLU A 247 16.52 21.39 -0.47
CA GLU A 247 17.10 21.26 -1.81
C GLU A 247 16.11 20.75 -2.86
N ALA A 248 15.11 19.95 -2.46
CA ALA A 248 14.09 19.46 -3.38
C ALA A 248 13.15 20.59 -3.84
N LEU A 249 12.86 21.55 -2.96
CA LEU A 249 12.03 22.72 -3.25
C LEU A 249 12.79 23.73 -4.12
N THR A 250 14.08 23.92 -3.86
CA THR A 250 14.96 24.79 -4.67
C THR A 250 15.24 24.20 -6.06
N HIS A 251 15.49 22.89 -6.18
CA HIS A 251 15.64 22.24 -7.49
C HIS A 251 14.34 22.18 -8.30
N GLY A 252 13.19 22.02 -7.63
CA GLY A 252 11.87 22.03 -8.26
C GLY A 252 11.49 23.38 -8.86
N LEU A 253 11.94 24.48 -8.25
CA LEU A 253 11.74 25.85 -8.74
C LEU A 253 12.74 26.24 -9.83
N ALA A 254 13.97 25.71 -9.80
CA ALA A 254 15.04 26.04 -10.75
C ALA A 254 14.96 25.24 -12.07
N ALA A 255 14.36 24.05 -12.07
CA ALA A 255 14.21 23.25 -13.28
C ALA A 255 13.03 23.76 -14.11
N VAL A 256 13.30 24.43 -15.24
CA VAL A 256 12.28 24.63 -16.30
C VAL A 256 11.93 23.23 -16.82
N PRO A 257 10.71 22.71 -16.55
CA PRO A 257 10.34 21.40 -17.02
C PRO A 257 10.09 21.46 -18.53
N ALA A 258 10.52 20.43 -19.26
CA ALA A 258 9.98 20.20 -20.59
C ALA A 258 8.46 20.03 -20.50
N PRO A 259 7.67 20.54 -21.46
CA PRO A 259 6.21 20.57 -21.38
C PRO A 259 5.57 19.17 -21.18
N ASP A 260 6.27 18.10 -21.58
CA ASP A 260 5.79 16.71 -21.50
C ASP A 260 6.46 15.87 -20.39
N ALA A 261 7.39 16.43 -19.61
CA ALA A 261 8.08 15.69 -18.56
C ALA A 261 7.23 15.63 -17.27
N PRO A 262 7.21 14.48 -16.56
CA PRO A 262 6.60 14.44 -15.23
C PRO A 262 7.26 15.47 -14.31
N PRO A 263 6.50 16.11 -13.40
CA PRO A 263 7.02 17.14 -12.50
C PRO A 263 8.26 16.61 -11.75
N ALA A 264 9.22 17.48 -11.46
CA ALA A 264 10.50 17.09 -10.85
C ALA A 264 10.33 16.22 -9.59
N GLU A 265 9.31 16.51 -8.79
CA GLU A 265 8.88 15.73 -7.63
C GLU A 265 8.52 14.27 -7.97
N GLY A 266 7.78 14.05 -9.07
CA GLY A 266 7.39 12.72 -9.51
C GLY A 266 8.58 11.84 -9.93
N ARG A 267 9.67 12.46 -10.42
CA ARG A 267 10.93 11.75 -10.70
C ARG A 267 11.64 11.31 -9.42
N GLN A 268 11.55 12.12 -8.36
CA GLN A 268 12.11 11.78 -7.05
C GLN A 268 11.29 10.69 -6.35
N ASP A 269 9.97 10.66 -6.56
CA ASP A 269 9.05 9.69 -5.92
C ASP A 269 9.08 8.30 -6.60
N ALA A 270 9.48 8.21 -7.88
CA ALA A 270 9.44 6.97 -8.66
C ALA A 270 10.30 5.81 -8.08
N PRO A 271 11.55 6.01 -7.64
CA PRO A 271 12.34 4.96 -6.98
C PRO A 271 11.66 4.41 -5.72
N TRP A 272 11.03 5.27 -4.91
CA TRP A 272 10.29 4.86 -3.71
C TRP A 272 9.08 4.00 -4.05
N HIS A 273 8.36 4.31 -5.13
CA HIS A 273 7.26 3.47 -5.63
C HIS A 273 7.74 2.11 -6.15
N GLN A 274 8.93 2.05 -6.76
CA GLN A 274 9.57 0.78 -7.16
C GLN A 274 9.89 -0.07 -5.93
N VAL A 275 10.56 0.50 -4.93
CA VAL A 275 10.87 -0.22 -3.68
C VAL A 275 9.61 -0.69 -2.98
N ARG A 276 8.54 0.13 -2.95
CA ARG A 276 7.23 -0.29 -2.42
C ARG A 276 6.68 -1.54 -3.10
N ARG A 277 6.77 -1.63 -4.43
CA ARG A 277 6.37 -2.81 -5.19
C ARG A 277 7.23 -4.01 -4.81
N LEU A 278 8.55 -3.85 -4.74
CA LEU A 278 9.49 -4.92 -4.38
C LEU A 278 9.26 -5.45 -2.95
N VAL A 279 9.01 -4.58 -1.97
CA VAL A 279 8.64 -4.98 -0.59
C VAL A 279 7.39 -5.85 -0.60
N ARG A 280 6.38 -5.51 -1.40
CA ARG A 280 5.16 -6.33 -1.52
C ARG A 280 5.44 -7.69 -2.13
N LEU A 281 6.25 -7.74 -3.19
CA LEU A 281 6.66 -8.99 -3.83
C LEU A 281 7.42 -9.89 -2.86
N ARG A 282 8.41 -9.35 -2.12
CA ARG A 282 9.14 -10.10 -1.10
C ARG A 282 8.24 -10.61 0.01
N ARG A 283 7.21 -9.83 0.41
CA ARG A 283 6.21 -10.26 1.40
C ARG A 283 5.36 -11.41 0.87
N TYR A 284 4.88 -11.36 -0.38
CA TYR A 284 4.13 -12.48 -0.96
C TYR A 284 4.97 -13.75 -1.10
N ALA A 285 6.26 -13.61 -1.43
CA ALA A 285 7.19 -14.73 -1.38
C ALA A 285 7.37 -15.29 0.03
N GLN A 286 7.42 -14.42 1.06
CA GLN A 286 7.50 -14.85 2.45
C GLN A 286 6.25 -15.59 2.88
N GLU A 287 5.06 -15.15 2.47
CA GLU A 287 3.80 -15.84 2.79
C GLU A 287 3.81 -17.30 2.29
N VAL A 288 4.40 -17.60 1.13
CA VAL A 288 4.56 -18.98 0.62
C VAL A 288 5.55 -19.79 1.47
N LEU A 289 6.66 -19.18 1.89
CA LEU A 289 7.65 -19.85 2.75
C LEU A 289 7.11 -20.11 4.15
N ASP A 290 6.37 -19.16 4.73
CA ASP A 290 5.78 -19.27 6.07
C ASP A 290 4.77 -20.43 6.11
N GLU A 291 3.96 -20.61 5.05
CA GLU A 291 3.01 -21.72 4.92
C GLU A 291 3.70 -23.08 4.73
N HIS A 292 4.87 -23.11 4.09
CA HIS A 292 5.66 -24.34 3.89
C HIS A 292 6.37 -24.82 5.15
N VAL A 293 7.02 -23.91 5.88
CA VAL A 293 7.93 -24.29 6.97
C VAL A 293 7.17 -24.55 8.29
N ALA A 294 5.91 -24.12 8.41
CA ALA A 294 5.08 -24.28 9.62
C ALA A 294 5.88 -24.03 10.92
N SER A 295 6.79 -23.06 10.89
CA SER A 295 7.70 -22.80 12.00
C SER A 295 6.95 -21.97 13.04
N GLU A 296 6.96 -22.41 14.29
CA GLU A 296 6.58 -21.60 15.46
C GLU A 296 7.54 -20.41 15.70
N ALA A 297 8.51 -20.16 14.81
CA ALA A 297 9.34 -18.97 14.86
C ALA A 297 8.47 -17.73 14.67
N GLU A 298 8.59 -16.78 15.60
CA GLU A 298 7.91 -15.48 15.52
C GLU A 298 8.14 -14.86 14.13
N PRO A 299 7.07 -14.38 13.44
CA PRO A 299 7.14 -13.86 12.08
C PRO A 299 7.82 -12.49 12.01
N THR A 300 9.05 -12.40 12.54
CA THR A 300 9.83 -11.17 12.68
C THR A 300 10.06 -10.51 11.33
N LEU A 301 10.38 -11.28 10.28
CA LEU A 301 10.59 -10.73 8.94
C LEU A 301 9.28 -10.27 8.29
N SER A 302 8.22 -11.08 8.33
CA SER A 302 6.90 -10.74 7.77
C SER A 302 6.31 -9.49 8.42
N VAL A 303 6.43 -9.35 9.76
CA VAL A 303 6.00 -8.17 10.51
C VAL A 303 6.85 -6.94 10.16
N ARG A 304 8.17 -7.08 10.08
CA ARG A 304 9.05 -5.95 9.71
C ARG A 304 8.81 -5.49 8.26
N LEU A 305 8.64 -6.41 7.31
CA LEU A 305 8.28 -6.10 5.91
C LEU A 305 6.91 -5.43 5.82
N LEU A 306 5.96 -5.81 6.68
CA LEU A 306 4.67 -5.13 6.78
C LEU A 306 4.83 -3.68 7.25
N GLY A 307 5.62 -3.43 8.30
CA GLY A 307 5.92 -2.07 8.76
C GLY A 307 6.61 -1.21 7.70
N ALA A 308 7.59 -1.79 6.98
CA ALA A 308 8.24 -1.12 5.86
C ALA A 308 7.25 -0.77 4.73
N ASN A 309 6.34 -1.69 4.42
CA ASN A 309 5.30 -1.47 3.42
C ASN A 309 4.32 -0.35 3.83
N GLN A 310 3.90 -0.32 5.10
CA GLN A 310 3.02 0.73 5.64
C GLN A 310 3.67 2.12 5.57
N ALA A 311 4.98 2.22 5.82
CA ALA A 311 5.70 3.48 5.64
C ALA A 311 5.68 3.94 4.17
N LEU A 312 5.91 3.02 3.22
CA LEU A 312 5.89 3.32 1.79
C LEU A 312 4.47 3.56 1.24
N ASP A 313 3.44 2.97 1.83
CA ASP A 313 2.04 3.30 1.55
C ASP A 313 1.74 4.75 1.96
N ARG A 314 2.15 5.17 3.17
CA ARG A 314 2.03 6.58 3.61
C ARG A 314 2.76 7.55 2.69
N HIS A 315 3.97 7.19 2.23
CA HIS A 315 4.71 7.97 1.24
C HIS A 315 3.89 8.15 -0.05
N ARG A 316 3.34 7.04 -0.59
CA ARG A 316 2.52 7.10 -1.80
C ARG A 316 1.29 7.97 -1.63
N ASP A 317 0.55 7.76 -0.54
CA ASP A 317 -0.69 8.49 -0.30
C ASP A 317 -0.43 9.99 -0.13
N ALA A 318 0.66 10.36 0.54
CA ALA A 318 1.10 11.75 0.68
C ALA A 318 1.53 12.37 -0.66
N ALA A 319 2.31 11.65 -1.48
CA ALA A 319 2.74 12.11 -2.80
C ALA A 319 1.54 12.33 -3.75
N GLU A 320 0.59 11.39 -3.78
CA GLU A 320 -0.63 11.52 -4.60
C GLU A 320 -1.55 12.65 -4.09
N ALA A 321 -1.61 12.87 -2.77
CA ALA A 321 -2.34 14.00 -2.18
C ALA A 321 -1.69 15.35 -2.51
N ALA A 322 -0.37 15.45 -2.43
CA ALA A 322 0.39 16.65 -2.84
C ALA A 322 0.18 16.97 -4.33
N ALA A 323 0.19 15.95 -5.19
CA ALA A 323 -0.08 16.11 -6.61
C ALA A 323 -1.52 16.58 -6.88
N ALA A 324 -2.51 16.08 -6.12
CA ALA A 324 -3.90 16.53 -6.23
C ALA A 324 -4.07 18.00 -5.80
N ALA A 325 -3.41 18.43 -4.71
CA ALA A 325 -3.42 19.83 -4.27
C ALA A 325 -2.78 20.76 -5.33
N SER A 326 -1.63 20.38 -5.88
CA SER A 326 -0.96 21.12 -6.96
C SER A 326 -1.80 21.18 -8.25
N ALA A 327 -2.43 20.07 -8.62
CA ALA A 327 -3.37 20.06 -9.76
C ALA A 327 -4.58 20.98 -9.52
N ALA A 328 -5.15 20.98 -8.32
CA ALA A 328 -6.26 21.86 -7.96
C ALA A 328 -5.85 23.34 -7.99
N ALA A 329 -4.62 23.68 -7.59
CA ALA A 329 -4.10 25.06 -7.64
C ALA A 329 -3.95 25.60 -9.07
N ARG A 330 -3.87 24.72 -10.08
CA ARG A 330 -3.85 25.10 -11.51
C ARG A 330 -5.26 25.28 -12.11
N THR A 331 -6.32 25.18 -11.31
CA THR A 331 -7.69 25.42 -11.78
C THR A 331 -7.86 26.90 -12.16
N PRO A 332 -8.40 27.22 -13.34
CA PRO A 332 -8.59 28.61 -13.75
C PRO A 332 -9.59 29.34 -12.83
N ARG A 333 -9.38 30.66 -12.65
CA ARG A 333 -10.28 31.57 -11.90
C ARG A 333 -10.48 31.23 -10.42
N ILE A 334 -9.51 30.59 -9.76
CA ILE A 334 -9.51 30.46 -8.30
C ILE A 334 -9.07 31.77 -7.62
N ALA A 335 -9.59 32.04 -6.43
CA ALA A 335 -9.17 33.20 -5.65
C ALA A 335 -7.72 33.04 -5.14
N PRO A 336 -6.92 34.12 -5.01
CA PRO A 336 -5.56 34.04 -4.50
C PRO A 336 -5.44 33.35 -3.13
N ALA A 337 -6.36 33.63 -2.21
CA ALA A 337 -6.41 32.97 -0.90
C ALA A 337 -6.62 31.44 -1.00
N THR A 338 -7.38 30.98 -2.00
CA THR A 338 -7.57 29.54 -2.28
C THR A 338 -6.32 28.92 -2.86
N ALA A 339 -5.63 29.61 -3.78
CA ALA A 339 -4.35 29.16 -4.32
C ALA A 339 -3.28 29.06 -3.22
N TYR A 340 -3.22 30.03 -2.31
CA TYR A 340 -2.33 30.02 -1.15
C TYR A 340 -2.61 28.82 -0.24
N ALA A 341 -3.87 28.59 0.14
CA ALA A 341 -4.25 27.44 0.97
C ALA A 341 -3.88 26.09 0.32
N LEU A 342 -4.05 25.96 -1.00
CA LEU A 342 -3.63 24.77 -1.74
C LEU A 342 -2.10 24.60 -1.78
N GLY A 343 -1.35 25.70 -1.83
CA GLY A 343 0.11 25.71 -1.72
C GLY A 343 0.60 25.23 -0.35
N VAL A 344 0.01 25.75 0.73
CA VAL A 344 0.31 25.30 2.11
C VAL A 344 -0.04 23.83 2.29
N LEU A 345 -1.20 23.40 1.79
CA LEU A 345 -1.61 21.99 1.82
C LEU A 345 -0.64 21.10 1.04
N HIS A 346 -0.20 21.53 -0.15
CA HIS A 346 0.80 20.81 -0.92
C HIS A 346 2.11 20.65 -0.13
N ALA A 347 2.60 21.72 0.50
CA ALA A 347 3.81 21.69 1.32
C ALA A 347 3.68 20.74 2.53
N ASP A 348 2.54 20.76 3.26
CA ASP A 348 2.23 19.82 4.34
C ASP A 348 2.30 18.36 3.85
N GLN A 349 1.73 18.07 2.69
CA GLN A 349 1.79 16.72 2.11
C GLN A 349 3.21 16.33 1.65
N ARG A 350 4.03 17.26 1.16
CA ARG A 350 5.45 16.99 0.87
C ARG A 350 6.25 16.73 2.15
N HIS A 351 5.94 17.39 3.26
CA HIS A 351 6.56 17.06 4.55
C HIS A 351 6.19 15.64 5.03
N GLU A 352 4.94 15.23 4.83
CA GLU A 352 4.50 13.85 5.09
C GLU A 352 5.24 12.81 4.22
N VAL A 353 5.56 13.16 2.97
CA VAL A 353 6.40 12.33 2.08
C VAL A 353 7.78 12.13 2.70
N GLU A 354 8.46 13.20 3.10
CA GLU A 354 9.79 13.09 3.72
C GLU A 354 9.76 12.34 5.06
N ALA A 355 8.74 12.58 5.90
CA ALA A 355 8.55 11.86 7.16
C ALA A 355 8.36 10.34 6.92
N ALA A 356 7.66 9.96 5.85
CA ALA A 356 7.50 8.57 5.47
C ALA A 356 8.80 7.94 4.94
N ARG A 357 9.62 8.69 4.20
CA ARG A 357 10.96 8.26 3.76
C ARG A 357 11.88 7.99 4.95
N TYR A 358 11.90 8.90 5.92
CA TYR A 358 12.65 8.74 7.17
C TYR A 358 12.18 7.51 7.96
N ALA A 359 10.86 7.35 8.12
CA ALA A 359 10.28 6.20 8.81
C ALA A 359 10.66 4.87 8.13
N PHE A 360 10.61 4.81 6.80
CA PHE A 360 11.07 3.65 6.04
C PHE A 360 12.56 3.39 6.28
N GLY A 361 13.42 4.40 6.17
CA GLY A 361 14.86 4.28 6.41
C GLY A 361 15.19 3.67 7.79
N ARG A 362 14.51 4.10 8.85
CA ARG A 362 14.68 3.53 10.20
C ARG A 362 14.19 2.09 10.35
N ILE A 363 13.13 1.71 9.63
CA ILE A 363 12.65 0.33 9.62
C ILE A 363 13.63 -0.54 8.82
N TRP A 364 14.10 -0.03 7.68
CA TRP A 364 15.03 -0.71 6.78
C TRP A 364 16.41 -0.94 7.41
N GLN A 365 16.96 0.04 8.13
CA GLN A 365 18.21 -0.14 8.88
C GLN A 365 18.10 -1.25 9.93
N ARG A 366 16.96 -1.37 10.62
CA ARG A 366 16.69 -2.47 11.56
C ARG A 366 16.45 -3.82 10.87
N LEU A 367 16.16 -3.82 9.58
CA LEU A 367 16.07 -5.04 8.76
C LEU A 367 17.46 -5.48 8.29
N ALA A 368 18.33 -4.53 7.95
CA ALA A 368 19.68 -4.80 7.47
C ALA A 368 20.66 -5.20 8.58
N VAL A 369 20.46 -4.74 9.82
CA VAL A 369 21.23 -5.20 10.97
C VAL A 369 20.75 -6.60 11.36
N PRO A 370 21.60 -7.65 11.28
CA PRO A 370 21.25 -8.95 11.80
C PRO A 370 20.98 -8.80 13.30
N THR A 371 19.81 -9.23 13.75
CA THR A 371 19.60 -9.44 15.19
C THR A 371 20.60 -10.51 15.62
N ALA A 372 21.61 -10.09 16.38
CA ALA A 372 22.68 -10.91 16.93
C ALA A 372 22.14 -11.99 17.89
#